data_AF-A0A0G0VVX4-F1
#
_entry.id   AF-A0A0G0VVX4-F1
#
_cell.length_a   1.000
_cell.length_b   1.000
_cell.length_c   1.000
_cell.angle_alpha   90.00
_cell.angle_beta   90.00
_cell.angle_gamma   90.00
#
_symmetry.space_group_name_H-M   'P 1'
#
loop_
_entity.id
_entity.type
_entity.pdbx_description
1 polymer ?
#
loop_
_entity_poly.entity_id
_entity_poly.type
_entity_poly.pdbx_seq_one_letter_code
_entity_poly.pdbx_strand_id
1 'polypeptide(L)'
;MDDKNSIYFGPYPNAGDLYSVLRLIRRIFPYQSVMNHPKRICLYNHLGLCPCPPVFQSLEDERNYRKNIRHIIQFLNGETKKVLGELEKERDEASKKEDFEDAHKIQLKIDMTLRITNPLINPFNYEVNPNLAEDLYEKDLESLLNLLRENGVNVKRLERIECYDISNILGDFATGSMVVFTHGQKDSSSYRRFKIKNPPKIVPNDYEMIKEVLRRRLRNDWPLPDLIVIDGGKGQITSAKQVLDSLGFKIPLVGLAKRNETIITQDLRQIRFSRKNPAFNLIRRVRDEAHRFALNYHRKLRQKSYFLSTT
;
A
#
# COMPACT_ATOMS: atom_id res chain seq x y z
N MET A 1 -29.88 5.38 -31.04
CA MET A 1 -28.81 4.73 -30.27
C MET A 1 -28.29 3.62 -31.15
N ASP A 2 -27.28 3.90 -31.96
CA ASP A 2 -26.47 2.92 -32.73
C ASP A 2 -25.59 3.74 -33.66
N ASP A 3 -24.58 4.38 -33.07
CA ASP A 3 -23.48 4.92 -33.87
C ASP A 3 -22.56 3.74 -34.17
N LYS A 4 -22.40 3.38 -35.46
CA LYS A 4 -21.64 2.18 -35.89
C LYS A 4 -20.18 2.17 -35.42
N ASN A 5 -19.66 3.32 -34.99
CA ASN A 5 -18.29 3.47 -34.50
C ASN A 5 -18.17 3.40 -32.96
N SER A 6 -19.26 3.16 -32.23
CA SER A 6 -19.24 3.07 -30.77
C SER A 6 -19.10 1.64 -30.28
N ILE A 7 -18.34 1.45 -29.19
CA ILE A 7 -18.23 0.18 -28.47
C ILE A 7 -19.20 0.23 -27.28
N TYR A 8 -20.10 -0.75 -27.21
CA TYR A 8 -21.11 -0.84 -26.17
C TYR A 8 -20.73 -1.90 -25.14
N PHE A 9 -20.89 -1.56 -23.86
CA PHE A 9 -20.70 -2.49 -22.76
C PHE A 9 -21.98 -2.57 -21.92
N GLY A 10 -22.39 -3.79 -21.56
CA GLY A 10 -23.65 -4.09 -20.87
C GLY A 10 -24.51 -5.10 -21.64
N PRO A 11 -25.81 -5.25 -21.31
CA PRO A 11 -26.52 -4.56 -20.23
C PRO A 11 -25.97 -4.94 -18.84
N TYR A 12 -25.94 -3.98 -17.93
CA TYR A 12 -25.49 -4.18 -16.55
C TYR A 12 -26.68 -4.26 -15.60
N PRO A 13 -26.68 -5.16 -14.59
CA PRO A 13 -27.80 -5.29 -13.65
C PRO A 13 -28.03 -4.04 -12.79
N ASN A 14 -26.96 -3.35 -12.39
CA ASN A 14 -27.00 -2.16 -11.54
C ASN A 14 -26.13 -1.04 -12.12
N ALA A 15 -26.74 0.11 -12.42
CA ALA A 15 -26.04 1.29 -12.93
C ALA A 15 -25.13 1.94 -11.87
N GLY A 16 -25.47 1.86 -10.58
CA GLY A 16 -24.68 2.43 -9.49
C GLY A 16 -23.31 1.77 -9.33
N ASP A 17 -23.25 0.45 -9.45
CA ASP A 17 -22.01 -0.32 -9.38
C ASP A 17 -21.10 -0.02 -10.58
N LEU A 18 -21.69 0.11 -11.78
CA LEU A 18 -20.99 0.56 -12.97
C LEU A 18 -20.33 1.94 -12.75
N TYR A 19 -21.06 2.93 -12.23
CA TYR A 19 -20.50 4.26 -11.96
C TYR A 19 -19.41 4.23 -10.88
N SER A 20 -19.45 3.28 -9.95
CA SER A 20 -18.40 3.07 -8.95
C SER A 20 -17.13 2.51 -9.59
N VAL A 21 -17.26 1.48 -10.43
CA VAL A 21 -16.15 0.92 -11.22
C VAL A 21 -15.55 1.97 -12.14
N LEU A 22 -16.38 2.72 -12.88
CA LEU A 22 -15.93 3.78 -13.79
C LEU A 22 -15.19 4.91 -13.07
N ARG A 23 -15.59 5.26 -11.83
CA ARG A 23 -14.86 6.24 -10.99
C ARG A 23 -13.48 5.72 -10.57
N LEU A 24 -13.38 4.43 -10.22
CA LEU A 24 -12.11 3.81 -9.85
C LEU A 24 -11.16 3.75 -11.05
N ILE A 25 -11.66 3.26 -12.20
CA ILE A 25 -10.93 3.21 -13.47
C ILE A 25 -10.41 4.60 -13.85
N ARG A 26 -11.24 5.65 -13.73
CA ARG A 26 -10.86 7.02 -14.12
C ARG A 26 -9.66 7.59 -13.35
N ARG A 27 -9.40 7.09 -12.13
CA ARG A 27 -8.21 7.47 -11.35
C ARG A 27 -6.93 6.80 -11.85
N ILE A 28 -7.06 5.63 -12.47
CA ILE A 28 -5.93 4.86 -13.03
C ILE A 28 -5.67 5.27 -14.47
N PHE A 29 -6.75 5.35 -15.25
CA PHE A 29 -6.78 5.67 -16.67
C PHE A 29 -7.71 6.88 -16.88
N PRO A 30 -7.20 8.12 -16.79
CA PRO A 30 -8.01 9.32 -16.92
C PRO A 30 -8.69 9.42 -18.29
N TYR A 31 -9.99 9.73 -18.32
CA TYR A 31 -10.75 9.88 -19.57
C TYR A 31 -11.72 11.07 -19.51
N GLN A 32 -12.10 11.54 -20.70
CA GLN A 32 -13.16 12.54 -20.86
C GLN A 32 -14.53 11.87 -20.68
N SER A 33 -15.27 12.26 -19.63
CA SER A 33 -16.59 11.69 -19.32
C SER A 33 -17.77 12.48 -19.88
N VAL A 34 -17.52 13.59 -20.58
CA VAL A 34 -18.56 14.49 -21.10
C VAL A 34 -18.44 14.56 -22.62
N MET A 35 -19.56 14.52 -23.33
CA MET A 35 -19.57 14.64 -24.80
C MET A 35 -19.13 16.06 -25.24
N ASN A 36 -19.69 17.10 -24.61
CA ASN A 36 -19.43 18.51 -24.94
C ASN A 36 -18.32 19.09 -24.06
N HIS A 37 -17.11 18.53 -24.14
CA HIS A 37 -15.99 19.06 -23.36
C HIS A 37 -15.56 20.44 -23.88
N PRO A 38 -15.34 21.42 -22.99
CA PRO A 38 -14.94 22.75 -23.43
C PRO A 38 -13.54 22.72 -24.08
N LYS A 39 -13.29 23.61 -25.05
CA LYS A 39 -11.95 23.77 -25.69
C LYS A 39 -10.95 24.52 -24.78
N ARG A 40 -10.97 24.20 -23.49
CA ARG A 40 -10.06 24.73 -22.46
C ARG A 40 -9.84 23.66 -21.40
N ILE A 41 -8.75 23.81 -20.64
CA ILE A 41 -8.43 22.93 -19.51
C ILE A 41 -9.58 22.99 -18.50
N CYS A 42 -10.09 21.83 -18.08
CA CYS A 42 -11.19 21.73 -17.12
C CYS A 42 -10.68 21.46 -15.69
N LEU A 43 -11.55 21.65 -14.70
CA LEU A 43 -11.23 21.35 -13.29
C LEU A 43 -10.71 19.91 -13.10
N TYR A 44 -11.31 18.94 -13.78
CA TYR A 44 -10.92 17.54 -13.67
C TYR A 44 -9.52 17.26 -14.24
N ASN A 45 -8.99 18.12 -15.11
CA ASN A 45 -7.59 18.01 -15.55
C ASN A 45 -6.62 18.38 -14.44
N HIS A 46 -6.90 19.47 -13.71
CA HIS A 46 -6.11 19.85 -12.53
C HIS A 46 -6.16 18.78 -11.43
N LEU A 47 -7.23 17.98 -11.39
CA LEU A 47 -7.37 16.83 -10.48
C LEU A 47 -6.77 15.53 -11.04
N GLY A 48 -6.22 15.54 -12.26
CA GLY A 48 -5.64 14.35 -12.92
C GLY A 48 -6.67 13.32 -13.41
N LEU A 49 -7.95 13.69 -13.51
CA LEU A 49 -9.07 12.79 -13.88
C LEU A 49 -9.54 12.96 -15.33
N CYS A 50 -9.15 14.04 -16.01
CA CYS A 50 -9.51 14.29 -17.40
C CYS A 50 -8.31 14.81 -18.20
N PRO A 51 -7.91 14.14 -19.29
CA PRO A 51 -6.79 14.60 -20.09
C PRO A 51 -7.12 15.79 -21.02
N CYS A 52 -8.39 16.18 -21.16
CA CYS A 52 -8.85 17.27 -22.05
C CYS A 52 -8.39 17.15 -23.52
N PRO A 53 -8.78 16.08 -24.24
CA PRO A 53 -8.43 15.89 -25.66
C PRO A 53 -8.63 17.11 -26.57
N PRO A 54 -9.69 17.94 -26.41
CA PRO A 54 -9.87 19.13 -27.24
C PRO A 54 -8.77 20.20 -27.12
N VAL A 55 -7.86 20.07 -26.15
CA VAL A 55 -6.76 21.01 -25.87
C VAL A 55 -5.40 20.41 -26.24
N PHE A 56 -5.35 19.17 -26.72
CA PHE A 56 -4.10 18.54 -27.14
C PHE A 56 -3.44 19.34 -28.27
N GLN A 57 -2.14 19.55 -28.12
CA GLN A 57 -1.33 20.32 -29.09
C GLN A 57 -0.40 19.39 -29.88
N SER A 58 -0.16 18.17 -29.40
CA SER A 58 0.73 17.21 -30.03
C SER A 58 0.02 15.93 -30.45
N LEU A 59 0.49 15.34 -31.55
CA LEU A 59 0.06 14.00 -31.99
C LEU A 59 0.44 12.91 -30.97
N GLU A 60 1.43 13.18 -30.13
CA GLU A 60 1.87 12.27 -29.08
C GLU A 60 0.83 12.17 -27.95
N ASP A 61 0.23 13.29 -27.54
CA ASP A 61 -0.86 13.32 -26.55
C ASP A 61 -2.07 12.52 -27.02
N GLU A 62 -2.43 12.65 -28.31
CA GLU A 62 -3.50 11.86 -28.91
C GLU A 62 -3.18 10.36 -28.92
N ARG A 63 -1.95 9.97 -29.29
CA ARG A 63 -1.53 8.56 -29.28
C ARG A 63 -1.59 7.98 -27.88
N ASN A 64 -1.07 8.70 -26.89
CA ASN A 64 -1.08 8.28 -25.50
C ASN A 64 -2.50 8.18 -24.94
N TYR A 65 -3.38 9.12 -25.29
CA TYR A 65 -4.78 9.05 -24.91
C TYR A 65 -5.49 7.85 -25.55
N ARG A 66 -5.28 7.59 -26.84
CA ARG A 66 -5.84 6.40 -27.51
C ARG A 66 -5.36 5.10 -26.87
N LYS A 67 -4.09 5.02 -26.47
CA LYS A 67 -3.54 3.88 -25.73
C LYS A 67 -4.24 3.71 -24.38
N ASN A 68 -4.43 4.81 -23.66
CA ASN A 68 -5.14 4.81 -22.38
C ASN A 68 -6.60 4.35 -22.52
N ILE A 69 -7.33 4.80 -23.55
CA ILE A 69 -8.67 4.30 -23.85
C ILE A 69 -8.66 2.80 -24.21
N ARG A 70 -7.65 2.32 -24.93
CA ARG A 70 -7.49 0.89 -25.22
C ARG A 70 -7.33 0.06 -23.94
N HIS A 71 -6.57 0.53 -22.96
CA HIS A 71 -6.45 -0.14 -21.66
C HIS A 71 -7.81 -0.21 -20.93
N ILE A 72 -8.63 0.85 -21.01
CA ILE A 72 -9.99 0.83 -20.42
C ILE A 72 -10.87 -0.20 -21.12
N ILE A 73 -10.84 -0.25 -22.46
CA ILE A 73 -11.61 -1.24 -23.24
C ILE A 73 -11.19 -2.67 -22.87
N GLN A 74 -9.88 -2.95 -22.87
CA GLN A 74 -9.34 -4.25 -22.49
C GLN A 74 -9.71 -4.62 -21.05
N PHE A 75 -9.66 -3.66 -20.12
CA PHE A 75 -10.06 -3.87 -18.73
C PHE A 75 -11.53 -4.26 -18.62
N LEU A 76 -12.43 -3.51 -19.27
CA LEU A 76 -13.87 -3.79 -19.25
C LEU A 76 -14.24 -5.11 -19.95
N ASN A 77 -13.44 -5.55 -20.93
CA ASN A 77 -13.54 -6.87 -21.57
C ASN A 77 -12.99 -8.03 -20.71
N GLY A 78 -12.42 -7.75 -19.53
CA GLY A 78 -11.82 -8.78 -18.67
C GLY A 78 -10.39 -9.18 -19.07
N GLU A 79 -9.78 -8.53 -20.07
CA GLU A 79 -8.37 -8.73 -20.48
C GLU A 79 -7.37 -8.08 -19.52
N THR A 80 -7.66 -8.07 -18.22
CA THR A 80 -6.84 -7.38 -17.19
C THR A 80 -5.38 -7.85 -17.19
N LYS A 81 -5.14 -9.15 -17.37
CA LYS A 81 -3.77 -9.71 -17.42
C LYS A 81 -2.93 -9.07 -18.54
N LYS A 82 -3.55 -8.76 -19.67
CA LYS A 82 -2.91 -8.14 -20.82
C LYS A 82 -2.58 -6.67 -20.52
N VAL A 83 -3.53 -5.93 -19.94
CA VAL A 83 -3.30 -4.55 -19.49
C VAL A 83 -2.14 -4.48 -18.50
N LEU A 84 -2.10 -5.39 -17.52
CA LEU A 84 -1.00 -5.47 -16.55
C LEU A 84 0.35 -5.75 -17.23
N GLY A 85 0.40 -6.70 -18.17
CA GLY A 85 1.62 -7.00 -18.92
C GLY A 85 2.11 -5.82 -19.79
N GLU A 86 1.18 -5.08 -20.41
CA GLU A 86 1.50 -3.86 -21.17
C GLU A 86 2.09 -2.78 -20.24
N LEU A 87 1.48 -2.54 -19.07
CA LEU A 87 1.99 -1.58 -18.08
C LEU A 87 3.34 -2.01 -17.47
N GLU A 88 3.55 -3.29 -17.19
CA GLU A 88 4.83 -3.80 -16.69
C GLU A 88 5.95 -3.54 -17.70
N LYS A 89 5.68 -3.79 -18.99
CA LYS A 89 6.63 -3.50 -20.07
C LYS A 89 6.96 -2.01 -20.16
N GLU A 90 5.95 -1.13 -20.09
CA GLU A 90 6.16 0.33 -20.10
C GLU A 90 7.02 0.79 -18.92
N ARG A 91 6.75 0.27 -17.72
CA ARG A 91 7.54 0.58 -16.52
C ARG A 91 9.00 0.17 -16.71
N ASP A 92 9.24 -1.04 -17.22
CA ASP A 92 10.59 -1.57 -17.40
C ASP A 92 11.36 -0.80 -18.48
N GLU A 93 10.68 -0.35 -19.53
CA GLU A 93 11.24 0.55 -20.55
C GLU A 93 11.59 1.93 -19.98
N ALA A 94 10.72 2.52 -19.15
CA ALA A 94 11.00 3.79 -18.46
C ALA A 94 12.19 3.65 -17.49
N SER A 95 12.24 2.55 -16.74
CA SER A 95 13.37 2.26 -15.84
C SER A 95 14.69 2.07 -16.59
N LYS A 96 14.68 1.47 -17.79
CA LYS A 96 15.89 1.33 -18.64
C LYS A 96 16.37 2.66 -19.20
N LYS A 97 15.46 3.61 -19.41
CA LYS A 97 15.77 4.98 -19.83
C LYS A 97 16.13 5.91 -18.66
N GLU A 98 16.24 5.37 -17.46
CA GLU A 98 16.49 6.12 -16.21
C GLU A 98 15.41 7.16 -15.87
N ASP A 99 14.21 7.02 -16.43
CA ASP A 99 13.05 7.84 -16.08
C ASP A 99 12.30 7.23 -14.89
N PHE A 100 12.87 7.44 -13.69
CA PHE A 100 12.36 6.85 -12.45
C PHE A 100 11.02 7.45 -12.02
N GLU A 101 10.70 8.69 -12.41
CA GLU A 101 9.43 9.31 -12.08
C GLU A 101 8.28 8.66 -12.85
N ASP A 102 8.45 8.45 -14.15
CA ASP A 102 7.42 7.81 -14.96
C ASP A 102 7.32 6.32 -14.67
N ALA A 103 8.43 5.63 -14.41
CA ALA A 103 8.42 4.25 -13.93
C ALA A 103 7.62 4.13 -12.61
N HIS A 104 7.77 5.08 -11.68
CA HIS A 104 7.00 5.09 -10.44
C HIS A 104 5.51 5.34 -10.68
N LYS A 105 5.14 6.29 -11.56
CA LYS A 105 3.74 6.55 -11.93
C LYS A 105 3.08 5.31 -12.54
N ILE A 106 3.79 4.58 -13.40
CA ILE A 106 3.29 3.34 -14.02
C ILE A 106 3.17 2.23 -12.96
N GLN A 107 4.13 2.10 -12.05
CA GLN A 107 4.03 1.15 -10.93
C GLN A 107 2.80 1.42 -10.06
N LEU A 108 2.47 2.69 -9.78
CA LEU A 108 1.26 3.05 -9.05
C LEU A 108 -0.01 2.63 -9.81
N LYS A 109 -0.03 2.74 -11.15
CA LYS A 109 -1.15 2.25 -11.96
C LYS A 109 -1.29 0.73 -11.89
N ILE A 110 -0.19 -0.01 -11.94
CA ILE A 110 -0.16 -1.47 -11.78
C ILE A 110 -0.74 -1.85 -10.42
N ASP A 111 -0.26 -1.21 -9.35
CA ASP A 111 -0.70 -1.49 -7.98
C ASP A 111 -2.19 -1.18 -7.80
N MET A 112 -2.67 -0.07 -8.35
CA MET A 112 -4.10 0.29 -8.30
C MET A 112 -4.96 -0.64 -9.14
N THR A 113 -4.49 -1.06 -10.32
CA THR A 113 -5.20 -2.02 -11.18
C THR A 113 -5.32 -3.35 -10.46
N LEU A 114 -4.22 -3.86 -9.92
CA LEU A 114 -4.18 -5.07 -9.10
C LEU A 114 -5.09 -4.98 -7.87
N ARG A 115 -5.26 -3.81 -7.25
CA ARG A 115 -6.20 -3.66 -6.12
C ARG A 115 -7.66 -3.81 -6.52
N ILE A 116 -8.04 -3.34 -7.71
CA ILE A 116 -9.41 -3.46 -8.22
C ILE A 116 -9.66 -4.86 -8.80
N THR A 117 -8.63 -5.50 -9.36
CA THR A 117 -8.76 -6.76 -10.09
C THR A 117 -8.33 -7.97 -9.27
N ASN A 118 -7.69 -7.78 -8.12
CA ASN A 118 -7.54 -8.86 -7.17
C ASN A 118 -8.95 -9.39 -6.89
N PRO A 119 -9.13 -10.71 -6.76
CA PRO A 119 -10.39 -11.31 -6.31
C PRO A 119 -10.60 -11.02 -4.82
N LEU A 120 -10.60 -9.75 -4.45
CA LEU A 120 -11.04 -9.24 -3.18
C LEU A 120 -12.34 -8.50 -3.47
N ILE A 121 -13.36 -9.34 -3.65
CA ILE A 121 -14.81 -9.07 -3.57
C ILE A 121 -15.48 -8.72 -4.91
N ASN A 122 -16.15 -9.73 -5.49
CA ASN A 122 -17.22 -9.53 -6.45
C ASN A 122 -18.41 -8.85 -5.73
N PRO A 123 -18.94 -7.70 -6.19
CA PRO A 123 -20.08 -7.03 -5.58
C PRO A 123 -21.29 -7.96 -5.33
N PHE A 124 -21.54 -8.92 -6.23
CA PHE A 124 -22.62 -9.91 -6.11
C PHE A 124 -22.42 -10.89 -4.94
N ASN A 125 -21.21 -11.01 -4.39
CA ASN A 125 -20.97 -11.87 -3.24
C ASN A 125 -21.50 -11.27 -1.92
N TYR A 126 -21.81 -9.96 -1.86
CA TYR A 126 -22.50 -9.37 -0.71
C TYR A 126 -23.99 -9.76 -0.66
N GLU A 127 -24.60 -10.01 -1.82
CA GLU A 127 -25.98 -10.51 -1.90
C GLU A 127 -26.09 -11.96 -1.43
N VAL A 128 -25.04 -12.77 -1.66
CA VAL A 128 -24.95 -14.18 -1.25
C VAL A 128 -24.39 -14.32 0.18
N ASN A 129 -23.48 -13.44 0.57
CA ASN A 129 -22.88 -13.40 1.90
C ASN A 129 -22.73 -11.95 2.38
N PRO A 130 -23.68 -11.46 3.20
CA PRO A 130 -23.64 -10.11 3.74
C PRO A 130 -22.37 -9.78 4.55
N ASN A 131 -21.69 -10.80 5.10
CA ASN A 131 -20.51 -10.68 5.96
C ASN A 131 -19.19 -10.97 5.22
N LEU A 132 -19.18 -10.93 3.89
CA LEU A 132 -18.03 -11.30 3.07
C LEU A 132 -16.74 -10.56 3.43
N ALA A 133 -16.82 -9.29 3.84
CA ALA A 133 -15.63 -8.53 4.23
C ALA A 133 -15.02 -9.11 5.50
N GLU A 134 -15.84 -9.31 6.54
CA GLU A 134 -15.49 -9.94 7.80
C GLU A 134 -14.89 -11.34 7.57
N ASP A 135 -15.54 -12.18 6.77
CA ASP A 135 -15.07 -13.54 6.45
C ASP A 135 -13.70 -13.54 5.74
N LEU A 136 -13.46 -12.56 4.86
CA LEU A 136 -12.16 -12.41 4.20
C LEU A 136 -11.07 -11.94 5.17
N TYR A 137 -11.40 -11.05 6.11
CA TYR A 137 -10.47 -10.67 7.17
C TYR A 137 -10.15 -11.85 8.08
N GLU A 138 -11.15 -12.63 8.47
CA GLU A 138 -10.98 -13.83 9.29
C GLU A 138 -10.11 -14.87 8.58
N LYS A 139 -10.38 -15.13 7.28
CA LYS A 139 -9.56 -16.04 6.47
C LYS A 139 -8.12 -15.57 6.34
N ASP A 140 -7.90 -14.28 6.10
CA ASP A 140 -6.55 -13.71 6.03
C ASP A 140 -5.81 -13.85 7.39
N LEU A 141 -6.51 -13.63 8.51
CA LEU A 141 -6.00 -13.79 9.86
C LEU A 141 -5.65 -15.25 10.17
N GLU A 142 -6.56 -16.17 9.89
CA GLU A 142 -6.36 -17.61 10.10
C GLU A 142 -5.19 -18.13 9.26
N SER A 143 -5.13 -17.73 8.00
CA SER A 143 -4.03 -18.10 7.10
C SER A 143 -2.68 -17.59 7.62
N LEU A 144 -2.61 -16.33 8.09
CA LEU A 144 -1.38 -15.79 8.69
C LEU A 144 -1.03 -16.49 10.03
N LEU A 145 -2.03 -16.75 10.86
CA LEU A 145 -1.88 -17.46 12.13
C LEU A 145 -1.25 -18.84 11.93
N ASN A 146 -1.80 -19.63 11.00
CA ASN A 146 -1.31 -20.96 10.67
C ASN A 146 0.10 -20.92 10.12
N LEU A 147 0.37 -20.01 9.16
CA LEU A 147 1.69 -19.83 8.57
C LEU A 147 2.76 -19.50 9.64
N LEU A 148 2.45 -18.61 10.57
CA LEU A 148 3.36 -18.24 11.66
C LEU A 148 3.65 -19.43 12.58
N ARG A 149 2.62 -20.19 12.97
CA ARG A 149 2.74 -21.36 13.84
C ARG A 149 3.54 -22.49 13.20
N GLU A 150 3.24 -22.83 11.95
CA GLU A 150 3.97 -23.84 11.17
C GLU A 150 5.48 -23.54 11.08
N ASN A 151 5.83 -22.25 11.11
CA ASN A 151 7.21 -21.78 11.04
C ASN A 151 7.84 -21.47 12.42
N GLY A 152 7.21 -21.93 13.51
CA GLY A 152 7.77 -21.88 14.86
C GLY A 152 7.55 -20.56 15.61
N VAL A 153 6.70 -19.67 15.11
CA VAL A 153 6.33 -18.43 15.82
C VAL A 153 5.20 -18.74 16.80
N ASN A 154 5.46 -18.55 18.10
CA ASN A 154 4.50 -18.86 19.17
C ASN A 154 3.38 -17.81 19.31
N VAL A 155 2.54 -17.68 18.29
CA VAL A 155 1.41 -16.73 18.27
C VAL A 155 0.10 -17.46 18.61
N LYS A 156 -0.58 -17.01 19.67
CA LYS A 156 -1.82 -17.64 20.15
C LYS A 156 -3.05 -17.16 19.38
N ARG A 157 -3.10 -15.88 19.04
CA ARG A 157 -4.19 -15.22 18.30
C ARG A 157 -3.62 -14.01 17.56
N LEU A 158 -4.42 -13.39 16.70
CA LEU A 158 -4.04 -12.19 15.95
C LEU A 158 -5.14 -11.12 16.06
N GLU A 159 -5.52 -10.74 17.27
CA GLU A 159 -6.52 -9.68 17.48
C GLU A 159 -5.88 -8.31 17.27
N ARG A 160 -4.66 -8.09 17.78
CA ARG A 160 -3.92 -6.83 17.67
C ARG A 160 -2.53 -7.06 17.11
N ILE A 161 -2.30 -6.55 15.90
CA ILE A 161 -0.99 -6.57 15.22
C ILE A 161 -0.43 -5.14 15.22
N GLU A 162 0.80 -4.98 15.69
CA GLU A 162 1.50 -3.70 15.64
C GLU A 162 2.67 -3.76 14.67
N CYS A 163 2.75 -2.78 13.76
CA CYS A 163 3.85 -2.68 12.82
C CYS A 163 4.63 -1.38 12.99
N TYR A 164 5.96 -1.50 13.01
CA TYR A 164 6.89 -0.42 13.25
C TYR A 164 7.76 -0.18 12.02
N ASP A 165 7.73 1.05 11.51
CA ASP A 165 8.69 1.56 10.51
C ASP A 165 9.60 2.57 11.19
N ILE A 166 10.91 2.38 11.06
CA ILE A 166 11.90 3.38 11.46
C ILE A 166 12.38 4.09 10.22
N SER A 167 12.29 5.41 10.29
CA SER A 167 12.73 6.26 9.22
C SER A 167 13.79 7.22 9.71
N ASN A 168 14.98 7.11 9.14
CA ASN A 168 16.06 8.05 9.40
C ASN A 168 16.07 9.14 8.33
N ILE A 169 15.72 10.36 8.72
CA ILE A 169 15.98 11.56 7.91
C ILE A 169 17.29 12.14 8.43
N LEU A 170 18.17 12.60 7.54
CA LEU A 170 19.37 13.37 7.90
C LEU A 170 19.00 14.52 8.86
N GLY A 171 19.61 14.55 10.07
CA GLY A 171 19.42 15.59 11.10
C GLY A 171 18.48 15.23 12.27
N ASP A 172 17.87 16.24 12.90
CA ASP A 172 17.07 16.13 14.15
C ASP A 172 15.65 15.52 13.99
N PHE A 173 15.35 14.96 12.82
CA PHE A 173 13.99 14.55 12.43
C PHE A 173 13.79 13.03 12.39
N ALA A 174 14.71 12.25 12.95
CA ALA A 174 14.60 10.80 12.99
C ALA A 174 13.36 10.37 13.80
N THR A 175 12.50 9.52 13.23
CA THR A 175 11.23 9.15 13.85
C THR A 175 10.87 7.68 13.63
N GLY A 176 10.22 7.08 14.63
CA GLY A 176 9.55 5.80 14.51
C GLY A 176 8.05 5.97 14.32
N SER A 177 7.47 5.18 13.43
CA SER A 177 6.03 5.14 13.16
C SER A 177 5.47 3.79 13.55
N MET A 178 4.38 3.78 14.30
CA MET A 178 3.64 2.58 14.70
C MET A 178 2.24 2.65 14.10
N VAL A 179 1.90 1.63 13.32
CA VAL A 179 0.53 1.39 12.84
C VAL A 179 -0.03 0.15 13.51
N VAL A 180 -1.35 0.11 13.62
CA VAL A 180 -2.05 -0.95 14.35
C VAL A 180 -3.13 -1.54 13.46
N PHE A 181 -3.22 -2.87 13.47
CA PHE A 181 -4.33 -3.59 12.90
C PHE A 181 -5.06 -4.33 14.02
N THR A 182 -6.37 -4.14 14.08
CA THR A 182 -7.27 -4.81 15.03
C THR A 182 -8.25 -5.65 14.24
N HIS A 183 -8.35 -6.95 14.54
CA HIS A 183 -9.14 -7.92 13.77
C HIS A 183 -8.89 -7.84 12.25
N GLY A 184 -7.62 -7.72 11.85
CA GLY A 184 -7.22 -7.67 10.43
C GLY A 184 -7.53 -6.34 9.72
N GLN A 185 -8.10 -5.36 10.43
CA GLN A 185 -8.46 -4.04 9.91
C GLN A 185 -7.57 -2.94 10.48
N LYS A 186 -7.43 -1.84 9.76
CA LYS A 186 -6.63 -0.69 10.22
C LYS A 186 -7.30 -0.02 11.40
N ASP A 187 -6.59 0.08 12.52
CA ASP A 187 -7.00 0.91 13.65
C ASP A 187 -6.16 2.19 13.70
N SER A 188 -6.56 3.19 12.90
CA SER A 188 -5.85 4.47 12.83
C SER A 188 -5.87 5.27 14.14
N SER A 189 -6.84 5.01 15.02
CA SER A 189 -6.93 5.69 16.32
C SER A 189 -5.79 5.27 17.26
N SER A 190 -5.28 4.05 17.09
CA SER A 190 -4.14 3.52 17.81
C SER A 190 -2.78 3.86 17.18
N TYR A 191 -2.73 4.59 16.06
CA TYR A 191 -1.46 4.92 15.41
C TYR A 191 -0.65 5.90 16.24
N ARG A 192 0.67 5.73 16.25
CA ARG A 192 1.57 6.56 17.06
C ARG A 192 2.84 6.90 16.31
N ARG A 193 3.37 8.09 16.62
CA ARG A 193 4.67 8.53 16.14
C ARG A 193 5.57 8.80 17.33
N PHE A 194 6.81 8.36 17.20
CA PHE A 194 7.84 8.50 18.21
C PHE A 194 8.93 9.38 17.62
N LYS A 195 8.98 10.64 18.06
CA LYS A 195 10.17 11.47 17.82
C LYS A 195 11.33 10.89 18.62
N ILE A 196 12.43 10.55 17.95
CA ILE A 196 13.64 10.03 18.59
C ILE A 196 14.33 11.18 19.32
N LYS A 197 14.69 10.96 20.59
CA LYS A 197 15.25 12.02 21.44
C LYS A 197 16.72 12.30 21.14
N ASN A 198 17.49 11.25 20.88
CA ASN A 198 18.93 11.33 20.61
C ASN A 198 19.26 10.64 19.28
N PRO A 199 18.89 11.23 18.12
CA PRO A 199 19.22 10.64 16.84
C PRO A 199 20.75 10.60 16.66
N PRO A 200 21.33 9.50 16.14
CA PRO A 200 22.75 9.42 15.91
C PRO A 200 23.19 10.44 14.85
N LYS A 201 24.17 11.29 15.20
CA LYS A 201 24.54 12.48 14.41
C LYS A 201 25.38 12.19 13.16
N ILE A 202 26.01 11.00 13.07
CA ILE A 202 27.03 10.71 12.03
C ILE A 202 26.69 9.46 11.21
N VAL A 203 26.17 8.39 11.84
CA VAL A 203 25.78 7.14 11.15
C VAL A 203 24.35 6.78 11.55
N PRO A 204 23.43 6.54 10.59
CA PRO A 204 22.13 5.95 10.84
C PRO A 204 22.26 4.69 11.73
N ASN A 205 21.82 4.78 12.98
CA ASN A 205 21.75 3.62 13.87
C ASN A 205 20.28 3.25 14.11
N ASP A 206 19.66 2.74 13.05
CA ASP A 206 18.25 2.31 13.06
C ASP A 206 17.98 1.29 14.18
N TYR A 207 18.99 0.53 14.61
CA TYR A 207 18.89 -0.43 15.71
C TYR A 207 18.59 0.24 17.06
N GLU A 208 19.34 1.29 17.41
CA GLU A 208 19.10 2.02 18.67
C GLU A 208 17.78 2.78 18.65
N MET A 209 17.37 3.28 17.48
CA MET A 209 16.07 3.93 17.30
C MET A 209 14.91 2.95 17.56
N ILE A 210 14.97 1.72 17.01
CA ILE A 210 13.98 0.67 17.31
C ILE A 210 13.94 0.39 18.80
N LYS A 211 15.11 0.29 19.44
CA LYS A 211 15.16 0.01 20.87
C LYS A 211 14.52 1.11 21.70
N GLU A 212 14.74 2.38 21.37
CA GLU A 212 14.09 3.50 22.05
C GLU A 212 12.55 3.42 21.88
N VAL A 213 12.08 3.25 20.66
CA VAL A 213 10.64 3.21 20.34
C VAL A 213 9.95 2.09 21.11
N LEU A 214 10.49 0.87 21.05
CA LEU A 214 9.90 -0.28 21.73
C LEU A 214 9.96 -0.15 23.25
N ARG A 215 11.05 0.36 23.83
CA ARG A 215 11.12 0.61 25.28
C ARG A 215 10.05 1.61 25.72
N ARG A 216 9.84 2.69 24.96
CA ARG A 216 8.81 3.69 25.28
C ARG A 216 7.40 3.13 25.11
N ARG A 217 7.19 2.32 24.08
CA ARG A 217 5.89 1.68 23.80
C ARG A 217 5.55 0.58 24.79
N LEU A 218 6.50 -0.20 25.27
CA LEU A 218 6.23 -1.32 26.19
C LEU A 218 6.18 -0.91 27.66
N ARG A 219 6.64 0.31 28.00
CA ARG A 219 6.50 0.89 29.34
C ARG A 219 5.21 1.67 29.55
N ASN A 220 4.45 1.88 28.48
CA ASN A 220 3.13 2.50 28.61
C ASN A 220 2.08 1.43 28.88
N ASP A 221 0.89 1.94 29.15
CA ASP A 221 -0.31 1.28 29.59
C ASP A 221 -1.28 1.00 28.42
N TRP A 222 -0.79 1.06 27.17
CA TRP A 222 -1.61 0.71 26.00
C TRP A 222 -1.71 -0.81 25.82
N PRO A 223 -2.85 -1.33 25.30
CA PRO A 223 -3.07 -2.75 25.09
C PRO A 223 -1.91 -3.42 24.36
N LEU A 224 -1.42 -4.55 24.89
CA LEU A 224 -0.31 -5.27 24.28
C LEU A 224 -0.74 -5.91 22.94
N PRO A 225 0.14 -5.93 21.93
CA PRO A 225 -0.14 -6.65 20.69
C PRO A 225 0.03 -8.16 20.88
N ASP A 226 -0.70 -8.94 20.08
CA ASP A 226 -0.45 -10.38 19.94
C ASP A 226 0.73 -10.66 18.99
N LEU A 227 1.05 -9.72 18.10
CA LEU A 227 2.18 -9.80 17.16
C LEU A 227 2.81 -8.43 16.93
N ILE A 228 4.14 -8.35 17.07
CA ILE A 228 4.94 -7.22 16.64
C ILE A 228 5.57 -7.52 15.27
N VAL A 229 5.46 -6.57 14.36
CA VAL A 229 6.01 -6.61 13.01
C VAL A 229 6.98 -5.44 12.83
N ILE A 230 8.23 -5.71 12.44
CA ILE A 230 9.21 -4.66 12.14
C ILE A 230 9.40 -4.55 10.62
N ASP A 231 9.23 -3.37 10.03
CA ASP A 231 9.54 -3.14 8.61
C ASP A 231 11.06 -3.00 8.39
N GLY A 232 11.76 -4.13 8.54
CA GLY A 232 13.15 -4.25 8.13
C GLY A 232 13.80 -5.59 8.46
N GLY A 233 15.12 -5.60 8.32
CA GLY A 233 15.91 -6.84 8.24
C GLY A 233 16.31 -7.46 9.58
N LYS A 234 17.15 -8.50 9.50
CA LYS A 234 17.61 -9.31 10.64
C LYS A 234 18.14 -8.47 11.82
N GLY A 235 19.00 -7.47 11.57
CA GLY A 235 19.58 -6.66 12.65
C GLY A 235 18.53 -5.88 13.47
N GLN A 236 17.46 -5.43 12.81
CA GLN A 236 16.37 -4.73 13.46
C GLN A 236 15.53 -5.67 14.34
N ILE A 237 15.29 -6.89 13.86
CA ILE A 237 14.59 -7.94 14.61
C ILE A 237 15.40 -8.34 15.84
N THR A 238 16.71 -8.56 15.70
CA THR A 238 17.58 -8.88 16.83
C THR A 238 17.53 -7.78 17.90
N SER A 239 17.53 -6.52 17.48
CA SER A 239 17.44 -5.36 18.39
C SER A 239 16.10 -5.29 19.11
N ALA A 240 15.00 -5.55 18.40
CA ALA A 240 13.67 -5.61 18.99
C ALA A 240 13.53 -6.79 19.98
N LYS A 241 14.07 -7.96 19.64
CA LYS A 241 14.10 -9.14 20.51
C LYS A 241 14.84 -8.85 21.82
N GLN A 242 16.00 -8.22 21.75
CA GLN A 242 16.76 -7.82 22.96
C GLN A 242 15.93 -6.95 23.91
N VAL A 243 15.10 -6.04 23.38
CA VAL A 243 14.24 -5.17 24.20
C VAL A 243 13.13 -5.97 24.87
N LEU A 244 12.44 -6.83 24.11
CA LEU A 244 11.40 -7.70 24.64
C LEU A 244 11.93 -8.59 25.76
N ASP A 245 13.08 -9.25 25.51
CA ASP A 245 13.76 -10.10 26.48
C ASP A 245 14.16 -9.31 27.73
N SER A 246 14.74 -8.10 27.58
CA SER A 246 15.18 -7.26 28.70
C SER A 246 14.03 -6.73 29.57
N LEU A 247 12.84 -6.59 29.00
CA LEU A 247 11.64 -6.13 29.69
C LEU A 247 10.75 -7.30 30.16
N GLY A 248 11.13 -8.55 29.86
CA GLY A 248 10.38 -9.74 30.25
C GLY A 248 9.11 -10.00 29.42
N PHE A 249 8.94 -9.36 28.26
CA PHE A 249 7.78 -9.57 27.40
C PHE A 249 7.98 -10.74 26.44
N LYS A 250 7.05 -11.70 26.44
CA LYS A 250 7.04 -12.84 25.52
C LYS A 250 6.12 -12.60 24.31
N ILE A 251 6.23 -11.43 23.70
CA ILE A 251 5.40 -11.05 22.55
C ILE A 251 6.05 -11.60 21.25
N PRO A 252 5.31 -12.33 20.41
CA PRO A 252 5.78 -12.79 19.11
C PRO A 252 6.24 -11.63 18.22
N LEU A 253 7.37 -11.81 17.55
CA LEU A 253 8.04 -10.79 16.76
C LEU A 253 8.44 -11.35 15.39
N VAL A 254 8.14 -10.60 14.35
CA VAL A 254 8.58 -10.89 12.97
C VAL A 254 9.10 -9.63 12.31
N GLY A 255 9.98 -9.78 11.32
CA GLY A 255 10.36 -8.69 10.44
C GLY A 255 9.93 -8.91 9.00
N LEU A 256 9.79 -7.83 8.25
CA LEU A 256 9.43 -7.85 6.83
C LEU A 256 10.57 -7.30 5.98
N ALA A 257 11.07 -8.12 5.06
CA ALA A 257 12.12 -7.71 4.14
C ALA A 257 11.54 -6.89 2.96
N LYS A 258 12.07 -5.68 2.74
CA LYS A 258 11.59 -4.70 1.74
C LYS A 258 11.54 -5.16 0.27
N ARG A 259 12.23 -6.26 -0.11
CA ARG A 259 12.38 -6.64 -1.53
C ARG A 259 11.77 -7.99 -1.94
N ASN A 260 11.57 -8.92 -0.99
CA ASN A 260 11.39 -10.33 -1.36
C ASN A 260 10.14 -11.00 -0.79
N GLU A 261 9.13 -10.24 -0.34
CA GLU A 261 7.90 -10.83 0.24
C GLU A 261 8.27 -11.95 1.22
N THR A 262 9.08 -11.60 2.21
CA THR A 262 9.72 -12.58 3.11
C THR A 262 9.49 -12.14 4.54
N ILE A 263 8.91 -13.02 5.36
CA ILE A 263 8.89 -12.85 6.82
C ILE A 263 10.19 -13.42 7.36
N ILE A 264 10.80 -12.68 8.27
CA ILE A 264 11.93 -13.13 9.06
C ILE A 264 11.42 -13.36 10.49
N THR A 265 11.55 -14.58 10.99
CA THR A 265 11.12 -14.95 12.35
C THR A 265 12.13 -14.49 13.41
N GLN A 266 11.78 -14.62 14.69
CA GLN A 266 12.69 -14.34 15.82
C GLN A 266 13.99 -15.15 15.74
N ASP A 267 13.92 -16.38 15.23
CA ASP A 267 15.07 -17.28 15.02
C ASP A 267 15.80 -17.00 13.69
N LEU A 268 15.51 -15.88 13.04
CA LEU A 268 16.09 -15.43 11.77
C LEU A 268 15.85 -16.37 10.57
N ARG A 269 14.90 -17.31 10.70
CA ARG A 269 14.41 -18.13 9.57
C ARG A 269 13.63 -17.23 8.61
N GLN A 270 13.85 -17.43 7.32
CA GLN A 270 13.17 -16.71 6.26
C GLN A 270 12.03 -17.55 5.70
N ILE A 271 10.82 -17.04 5.80
CA ILE A 271 9.63 -17.63 5.20
C ILE A 271 9.37 -16.84 3.92
N ARG A 272 9.63 -17.46 2.77
CA ARG A 272 9.32 -16.89 1.45
C ARG A 272 7.89 -17.25 1.06
N PHE A 273 7.16 -16.31 0.48
CA PHE A 273 5.78 -16.54 0.06
C PHE A 273 5.69 -16.84 -1.43
N SER A 274 4.64 -17.59 -1.79
CA SER A 274 4.04 -17.53 -3.11
C SER A 274 2.97 -16.44 -3.09
N ARG A 275 2.93 -15.56 -4.09
CA ARG A 275 1.94 -14.46 -4.23
C ARG A 275 0.47 -14.89 -4.17
N LYS A 276 0.21 -16.20 -4.23
CA LYS A 276 -1.14 -16.80 -4.19
C LYS A 276 -1.65 -17.11 -2.77
N ASN A 277 -0.81 -17.00 -1.74
CA ASN A 277 -1.20 -17.37 -0.38
C ASN A 277 -2.00 -16.22 0.31
N PRO A 278 -3.24 -16.45 0.79
CA PRO A 278 -4.06 -15.45 1.47
C PRO A 278 -3.39 -14.75 2.67
N ALA A 279 -2.56 -15.48 3.45
CA ALA A 279 -1.77 -14.91 4.55
C ALA A 279 -0.95 -13.67 4.14
N PHE A 280 -0.58 -13.61 2.86
CA PHE A 280 0.20 -12.52 2.31
C PHE A 280 -0.58 -11.20 2.21
N ASN A 281 -1.90 -11.26 2.05
CA ASN A 281 -2.72 -10.06 1.90
C ASN A 281 -2.67 -9.19 3.16
N LEU A 282 -2.84 -9.79 4.33
CA LEU A 282 -2.79 -9.07 5.60
C LEU A 282 -1.39 -8.51 5.88
N ILE A 283 -0.34 -9.32 5.76
CA ILE A 283 1.01 -8.86 6.08
C ILE A 283 1.48 -7.74 5.13
N ARG A 284 1.09 -7.80 3.85
CA ARG A 284 1.34 -6.73 2.88
C ARG A 284 0.57 -5.47 3.25
N ARG A 285 -0.72 -5.58 3.60
CA ARG A 285 -1.52 -4.43 4.05
C ARG A 285 -0.91 -3.76 5.27
N VAL A 286 -0.44 -4.54 6.23
CA VAL A 286 0.24 -4.06 7.45
C VAL A 286 1.50 -3.27 7.09
N ARG A 287 2.37 -3.82 6.25
CA ARG A 287 3.60 -3.17 5.79
C ARG A 287 3.34 -1.89 5.00
N ASP A 288 2.50 -1.98 3.98
CA ASP A 288 2.20 -0.86 3.09
C ASP A 288 1.59 0.30 3.87
N GLU A 289 0.78 0.00 4.90
CA GLU A 289 0.21 0.99 5.80
C GLU A 289 1.26 1.63 6.72
N ALA A 290 2.18 0.84 7.29
CA ALA A 290 3.31 1.36 8.07
C ALA A 290 4.15 2.32 7.24
N HIS A 291 4.50 1.91 6.02
CA HIS A 291 5.28 2.71 5.09
C HIS A 291 4.53 4.00 4.69
N ARG A 292 3.23 3.90 4.36
CA ARG A 292 2.37 5.05 4.06
C ARG A 292 2.32 6.05 5.23
N PHE A 293 2.16 5.55 6.45
CA PHE A 293 2.04 6.39 7.64
C PHE A 293 3.34 7.13 7.96
N ALA A 294 4.49 6.48 7.75
CA ALA A 294 5.81 7.09 7.84
C ALA A 294 6.05 8.15 6.75
N LEU A 295 5.81 7.83 5.47
CA LEU A 295 5.97 8.76 4.34
C LEU A 295 5.12 10.02 4.47
N ASN A 296 3.87 9.88 4.94
CA ASN A 296 3.00 11.04 5.16
C ASN A 296 3.55 11.98 6.23
N TYR A 297 4.27 11.45 7.21
CA TYR A 297 4.92 12.28 8.22
C TYR A 297 6.15 12.99 7.68
N HIS A 298 6.98 12.29 6.89
CA HIS A 298 8.13 12.88 6.20
C HIS A 298 7.76 14.07 5.34
N ARG A 299 6.65 13.96 4.59
CA ARG A 299 6.14 15.07 3.77
C ARG A 299 5.76 16.28 4.63
N LYS A 300 5.07 16.06 5.75
CA LYS A 300 4.69 17.13 6.69
C LYS A 300 5.90 17.80 7.35
N LEU A 301 6.92 17.02 7.75
CA LEU A 301 8.13 17.57 8.36
C LEU A 301 8.95 18.40 7.36
N ARG A 302 9.10 17.94 6.11
CA ARG A 302 9.78 18.70 5.06
C ARG A 302 9.09 20.02 4.76
N GLN A 303 7.75 20.03 4.64
CA GLN A 303 7.02 21.29 4.46
C GLN A 303 7.31 22.26 5.62
N LYS A 304 7.28 21.78 6.86
CA LYS A 304 7.53 22.63 8.04
C LYS A 304 8.96 23.17 8.10
N SER A 305 9.98 22.41 7.67
CA SER A 305 11.36 22.89 7.63
C SER A 305 11.58 23.98 6.58
N TYR A 306 10.93 23.89 5.41
CA TYR A 306 11.01 24.94 4.38
C TYR A 306 10.45 26.29 4.86
N PHE A 307 9.36 26.27 5.63
CA PHE A 307 8.79 27.49 6.22
C PHE A 307 9.66 28.13 7.30
N LEU A 308 10.43 27.33 8.05
CA LEU A 308 11.34 27.84 9.09
C LEU A 308 12.67 28.36 8.54
N SER A 309 13.08 27.94 7.34
CA SER A 309 14.29 28.43 6.67
C SER A 309 14.08 29.69 5.81
N THR A 310 12.83 30.16 5.69
CA THR A 310 12.45 31.35 4.88
C THR A 310 11.99 32.55 5.73
N THR A 311 12.14 32.46 7.05
CA THR A 311 11.94 33.54 8.04
C THR A 311 13.21 33.71 8.83
#